data_AF-A0A183HXI6-F1
#
_entry.id   AF-A0A183HXI6-F1
#
_cell.length_a   1.000
_cell.length_b   1.000
_cell.length_c   1.000
_cell.angle_alpha   90.00
_cell.angle_beta   90.00
_cell.angle_gamma   90.00
#
_symmetry.space_group_name_H-M   'P 1'
#
loop_
_entity.id
_entity.type
_entity.pdbx_description
1 polymer ?
#
loop_
_entity_poly.entity_id
_entity_poly.type
_entity_poly.pdbx_seq_one_letter_code
_entity_poly.pdbx_strand_id
1 'polypeptide(L)'
;MQAHFLLILTAVLVTNLLAFTELGFDASTNDFSVGQNGKSACQSCKIACWNDTASKATNNLGHIPGQNGEQEALDALRLIRLCILLKCGNACPKFPRGLFIPTE
;
A
#
# COMPACT_ATOMS: atom_id res chain seq x y z
N MET A 1 12.27 -41.27 1.15
CA MET A 1 12.37 -40.16 0.16
C MET A 1 11.20 -39.18 0.21
N GLN A 2 9.98 -39.61 0.55
CA GLN A 2 8.78 -38.75 0.60
C GLN A 2 8.80 -37.64 1.68
N ALA A 3 9.35 -37.93 2.88
CA ALA A 3 9.39 -36.97 3.98
C ALA A 3 10.32 -35.78 3.73
N HIS A 4 11.46 -36.00 3.04
CA HIS A 4 12.39 -34.92 2.69
C HIS A 4 11.81 -33.98 1.64
N PHE A 5 11.04 -34.51 0.68
CA PHE A 5 10.40 -33.70 -0.36
C PHE A 5 9.33 -32.76 0.22
N LEU A 6 8.55 -33.25 1.19
CA LEU A 6 7.57 -32.44 1.91
C LEU A 6 8.23 -31.32 2.74
N LEU A 7 9.35 -31.62 3.42
CA LEU A 7 10.11 -30.63 4.19
C LEU A 7 10.65 -29.49 3.31
N ILE A 8 11.18 -29.83 2.13
CA ILE A 8 11.68 -28.84 1.16
C ILE A 8 10.51 -27.98 0.66
N LEU A 9 9.36 -28.58 0.34
CA LEU A 9 8.18 -27.85 -0.12
C LEU A 9 7.68 -26.86 0.94
N THR A 10 7.58 -27.30 2.19
CA THR A 10 7.16 -26.43 3.30
C THR A 10 8.15 -25.31 3.57
N ALA A 11 9.46 -25.57 3.48
CA ALA A 11 10.48 -24.56 3.67
C ALA A 11 10.35 -23.46 2.61
N VAL A 12 10.24 -23.84 1.33
CA VAL A 12 10.07 -22.88 0.21
C VAL A 12 8.80 -22.05 0.38
N LEU A 13 7.68 -22.67 0.78
CA LEU A 13 6.42 -21.98 1.00
C LEU A 13 6.53 -20.93 2.12
N VAL A 14 7.18 -21.30 3.24
CA VAL A 14 7.39 -20.42 4.39
C VAL A 14 8.33 -19.27 4.03
N THR A 15 9.43 -19.52 3.31
CA THR A 15 10.37 -18.45 2.90
C THR A 15 9.70 -17.43 1.97
N ASN A 16 8.87 -17.89 1.03
CA ASN A 16 8.10 -16.99 0.18
C ASN A 16 7.09 -16.18 1.00
N LEU A 17 6.39 -16.81 1.95
CA LEU A 17 5.43 -16.13 2.82
C LEU A 17 6.10 -15.03 3.68
N LEU A 18 7.29 -15.31 4.22
CA LEU A 18 8.07 -14.33 4.98
C LEU A 18 8.58 -13.16 4.13
N ALA A 19 8.87 -13.38 2.83
CA ALA A 19 9.21 -12.28 1.92
C ALA A 19 8.04 -11.31 1.71
N PHE A 20 6.78 -11.77 1.83
CA PHE A 20 5.61 -10.89 1.76
C PHE A 20 5.38 -10.12 3.06
N THR A 21 5.84 -10.61 4.22
CA THR A 21 5.76 -9.86 5.48
C THR A 21 6.77 -8.72 5.56
N GLU A 22 7.87 -8.79 4.81
CA GLU A 22 8.86 -7.72 4.62
C GLU A 22 8.40 -6.62 3.65
N LEU A 23 7.22 -6.76 3.02
CA LEU A 23 6.49 -5.57 2.54
C LEU A 23 6.02 -4.82 3.79
N GLY A 24 6.98 -4.13 4.41
CA GLY A 24 6.87 -3.30 5.60
C GLY A 24 5.84 -2.22 5.38
N PHE A 25 4.59 -2.63 5.49
CA PHE A 25 3.49 -1.78 5.81
C PHE A 25 3.60 -1.53 7.30
N ASP A 26 4.66 -0.81 7.69
CA ASP A 26 4.80 -0.32 9.04
C ASP A 26 3.49 0.37 9.34
N ALA A 27 2.73 -0.21 10.26
CA ALA A 27 1.68 0.50 10.96
C ALA A 27 2.37 1.55 11.84
N SER A 28 3.15 2.45 11.23
CA SER A 28 3.49 3.73 11.81
C SER A 28 2.14 4.36 12.12
N THR A 29 1.81 4.29 13.40
CA THR A 29 0.90 5.19 14.06
C THR A 29 1.47 6.58 13.84
N ASN A 30 1.22 7.13 12.65
CA ASN A 30 1.42 8.53 12.41
C ASN A 30 0.39 9.20 13.30
N ASP A 31 0.86 9.59 14.48
CA ASP A 31 0.18 10.48 15.39
C ASP A 31 -0.33 11.63 14.53
N PHE A 32 -1.65 11.70 14.37
CA PHE A 32 -2.29 12.76 13.62
C PHE A 32 -2.18 14.01 14.48
N SER A 33 -1.03 14.67 14.45
CA SER A 33 -0.87 16.00 15.00
C SER A 33 -1.86 16.90 14.28
N VAL A 34 -2.96 17.18 14.97
CA VAL A 34 -4.01 18.11 14.62
C VAL A 34 -3.36 19.44 14.24
N GLY A 35 -3.31 19.65 12.94
CA GLY A 35 -2.72 20.83 12.32
C GLY A 35 -3.17 20.92 10.88
N GLN A 36 -4.47 20.74 10.64
CA GLN A 36 -5.01 20.82 9.29
C GLN A 36 -6.16 21.81 9.22
N ASN A 37 -5.80 22.94 8.64
CA ASN A 37 -6.66 23.92 8.02
C ASN A 37 -7.73 23.23 7.13
N GLY A 38 -8.88 22.88 7.71
CA GLY A 38 -10.11 22.47 7.00
C GLY A 38 -10.17 21.08 6.33
N LYS A 39 -9.16 20.20 6.43
CA LYS A 39 -9.20 18.85 5.79
C LYS A 39 -9.75 17.78 6.73
N SER A 40 -10.61 16.90 6.21
CA SER A 40 -11.18 15.77 6.98
C SER A 40 -10.12 14.70 7.28
N ALA A 41 -10.26 13.98 8.40
CA ALA A 41 -9.35 12.91 8.80
C ALA A 41 -9.14 11.86 7.70
N CYS A 42 -10.19 11.53 6.93
CA CYS A 42 -10.11 10.65 5.77
C CYS A 42 -9.16 11.18 4.69
N GLN A 43 -9.33 12.46 4.30
CA GLN A 43 -8.52 13.08 3.24
C GLN A 43 -7.04 13.06 3.64
N SER A 44 -6.76 13.41 4.89
CA SER A 44 -5.41 13.43 5.42
C SER A 44 -4.77 12.05 5.45
N CYS A 45 -5.53 11.00 5.83
CA CYS A 45 -5.04 9.63 5.78
C CYS A 45 -4.70 9.17 4.35
N LYS A 46 -5.55 9.52 3.36
CA LYS A 46 -5.28 9.22 1.95
C LYS A 46 -4.00 9.90 1.46
N ILE A 47 -3.80 11.18 1.81
CA ILE A 47 -2.58 11.93 1.46
C ILE A 47 -1.35 11.29 2.10
N ALA A 48 -1.44 10.86 3.36
CA ALA A 48 -0.34 10.17 4.03
C ALA A 48 0.05 8.85 3.33
N CYS A 49 -0.95 8.06 2.89
CA CYS A 49 -0.69 6.85 2.10
C CYS A 49 -0.02 7.12 0.76
N TRP A 50 -0.43 8.19 0.07
CA TRP A 50 0.23 8.63 -1.16
C TRP A 50 1.67 9.07 -0.90
N ASN A 51 1.90 9.93 0.10
CA ASN A 51 3.22 10.43 0.47
C ASN A 51 4.18 9.29 0.81
N ASP A 52 3.77 8.33 1.64
CA ASP A 52 4.62 7.19 2.02
C ASP A 52 5.05 6.37 0.79
N THR A 53 4.10 6.06 -0.09
CA THR A 53 4.39 5.30 -1.32
C THR A 53 5.31 6.09 -2.26
N ALA A 54 5.03 7.38 -2.46
CA ALA A 54 5.83 8.25 -3.30
C ALA A 54 7.25 8.44 -2.75
N SER A 55 7.41 8.65 -1.43
CA SER A 55 8.73 8.77 -0.80
C SER A 55 9.53 7.47 -0.91
N LYS A 56 8.92 6.30 -0.68
CA LYS A 56 9.57 5.00 -0.87
C LYS A 56 10.00 4.79 -2.31
N ALA A 57 9.14 5.10 -3.28
CA ALA A 57 9.48 5.00 -4.69
C ALA A 57 10.60 5.96 -5.08
N THR A 58 10.55 7.23 -4.68
CA THR A 58 11.63 8.19 -4.95
C THR A 58 12.96 7.72 -4.37
N ASN A 59 12.97 7.19 -3.15
CA ASN A 59 14.19 6.67 -2.52
C ASN A 59 14.74 5.43 -3.23
N ASN A 60 13.86 4.53 -3.69
CA ASN A 60 14.27 3.25 -4.28
C ASN A 60 14.56 3.34 -5.78
N LEU A 61 13.86 4.22 -6.50
CA LEU A 61 13.88 4.32 -7.96
C LEU A 61 14.58 5.59 -8.45
N GLY A 62 14.68 6.62 -7.61
CA GLY A 62 15.25 7.93 -7.97
C GLY A 62 14.27 8.88 -8.66
N HIS A 63 13.00 8.49 -8.80
CA HIS A 63 11.96 9.29 -9.45
C HIS A 63 10.57 9.02 -8.84
N ILE A 64 9.58 9.84 -9.21
CA ILE A 64 8.21 9.70 -8.71
C ILE A 64 7.45 8.58 -9.44
N PRO A 65 6.58 7.81 -8.75
CA PRO A 65 5.87 6.71 -9.39
C PRO A 65 5.13 7.11 -10.66
N GLY A 66 5.28 6.32 -11.72
CA GLY A 66 4.62 6.52 -13.02
C GLY A 66 5.46 7.29 -14.03
N GLN A 67 6.65 7.75 -13.66
CA GLN A 67 7.57 8.41 -14.60
C GLN A 67 8.15 7.44 -15.64
N ASN A 68 8.38 6.17 -15.30
CA ASN A 68 8.88 5.17 -16.25
C ASN A 68 7.78 4.38 -16.97
N GLY A 69 6.50 4.75 -16.78
CA GLY A 69 5.40 4.23 -17.57
C GLY A 69 4.13 3.92 -16.78
N GLU A 70 3.08 3.55 -17.53
CA GLU A 70 1.76 3.28 -16.99
C GLU A 70 1.73 2.12 -15.99
N GLN A 71 2.49 1.06 -16.26
CA GLN A 71 2.51 -0.12 -15.37
C GLN A 71 3.05 0.23 -13.98
N GLU A 72 4.10 1.05 -13.91
CA GLU A 72 4.64 1.56 -12.65
C GLU A 72 3.60 2.40 -11.89
N ALA A 73 2.86 3.25 -12.60
CA ALA A 73 1.78 4.04 -12.01
C ALA A 73 0.68 3.13 -11.44
N LEU A 74 0.26 2.10 -12.17
CA LEU A 74 -0.76 1.15 -11.73
C LEU A 74 -0.31 0.36 -10.49
N ASP A 75 0.96 -0.06 -10.45
CA ASP A 75 1.49 -0.78 -9.30
C ASP A 75 1.59 0.11 -8.05
N ALA A 76 2.02 1.37 -8.21
CA ALA A 76 1.98 2.34 -7.13
C ALA A 76 0.54 2.62 -6.64
N LEU A 77 -0.43 2.75 -7.55
CA LEU A 77 -1.85 2.93 -7.20
C LEU A 77 -2.41 1.73 -6.42
N ARG A 78 -1.99 0.50 -6.75
CA ARG A 78 -2.37 -0.70 -5.99
C ARG A 78 -1.82 -0.65 -4.56
N LEU A 79 -0.56 -0.23 -4.38
CA LEU A 79 0.05 -0.07 -3.05
C LEU A 79 -0.65 1.02 -2.23
N ILE A 80 -0.93 2.19 -2.83
CA ILE A 80 -1.66 3.27 -2.17
C ILE A 80 -3.06 2.80 -1.76
N ARG A 81 -3.76 2.05 -2.63
CA ARG A 81 -5.08 1.51 -2.33
C ARG A 81 -5.04 0.54 -1.16
N LEU A 82 -4.05 -0.36 -1.12
CA LEU A 82 -3.85 -1.26 0.00
C LEU A 82 -3.60 -0.47 1.29
N CYS A 83 -2.80 0.59 1.22
CA CYS A 83 -2.55 1.47 2.35
C CYS A 83 -3.83 2.08 2.92
N ILE A 84 -4.68 2.62 2.05
CA ILE A 84 -5.94 3.26 2.45
C ILE A 84 -6.87 2.24 3.10
N LEU A 85 -6.96 1.02 2.56
CA LEU A 85 -7.81 -0.03 3.11
C LEU A 85 -7.37 -0.47 4.51
N LEU A 86 -6.06 -0.56 4.75
CA LEU A 86 -5.51 -1.02 6.03
C LEU A 86 -5.45 0.09 7.08
N LYS A 87 -5.08 1.32 6.72
CA LYS A 87 -4.87 2.44 7.68
C LYS A 87 -6.04 3.38 7.81
N CYS A 88 -6.82 3.60 6.75
CA CYS A 88 -7.84 4.66 6.73
C CYS A 88 -9.25 4.18 7.03
N GLY A 89 -9.46 2.88 7.34
CA GLY A 89 -10.80 2.30 7.53
C GLY A 89 -11.65 2.97 8.63
N ASN A 90 -11.01 3.50 9.68
CA ASN A 90 -11.69 4.21 10.77
C ASN A 90 -11.90 5.70 10.48
N ALA A 91 -11.09 6.28 9.59
CA ALA A 91 -11.13 7.71 9.27
C ALA A 91 -12.01 7.99 8.04
N CYS A 92 -12.12 7.04 7.12
CA CYS A 92 -12.86 7.16 5.87
C CYS A 92 -14.20 6.42 5.94
N PRO A 93 -15.26 7.00 5.34
CA PRO A 93 -16.50 6.25 5.14
C PRO A 93 -16.21 5.02 4.28
N LYS A 94 -16.90 3.91 4.57
CA LYS A 94 -16.87 2.71 3.73
C LYS A 94 -17.49 3.07 2.37
N PHE A 95 -16.67 3.44 1.41
CA PHE A 95 -17.14 3.73 0.05
C PHE A 95 -17.71 2.45 -0.56
N PRO A 96 -18.94 2.46 -1.12
CA PRO A 96 -19.37 1.39 -2.01
C PRO A 96 -18.39 1.35 -3.19
N ARG A 97 -17.77 0.19 -3.41
CA ARG A 97 -16.85 -0.03 -4.54
C ARG A 97 -17.65 0.15 -5.84
N GLY A 98 -17.67 1.32 -6.46
CA GLY A 98 -18.45 1.47 -7.70
C GLY A 98 -18.63 2.86 -8.33
N LEU A 99 -17.81 3.87 -8.06
CA LEU A 99 -17.94 5.15 -8.78
C LEU A 99 -16.67 5.53 -9.57
N PHE A 100 -16.27 4.63 -10.46
CA PHE A 100 -15.68 5.01 -11.73
C PHE A 100 -16.70 4.59 -12.78
N ILE A 101 -17.63 5.48 -13.12
CA ILE A 101 -18.36 5.40 -14.38
C ILE A 101 -17.44 6.13 -15.37
N PRO A 102 -16.78 5.43 -16.30
CA PRO A 102 -16.17 6.12 -17.42
C PRO A 102 -17.30 6.79 -18.20
N THR A 103 -17.31 8.11 -18.24
CA THR A 103 -18.10 8.84 -19.23
C THR A 103 -17.40 8.68 -20.57
N GLU A 104 -18.08 8.03 -21.51
CA GLU A 104 -17.76 8.02 -22.94
C GLU A 104 -17.65 9.43 -23.52
#